data_AF-A0A9N9FG37-F1
#
_entry.id   AF-A0A9N9FG37-F1
#
_cell.length_a   1.000
_cell.length_b   1.000
_cell.length_c   1.000
_cell.angle_alpha   90.00
_cell.angle_beta   90.00
_cell.angle_gamma   90.00
#
_symmetry.space_group_name_H-M   'P 1'
#
loop_
_entity.id
_entity.type
_entity.pdbx_description
1 polymer ?
#
loop_
_entity_poly.entity_id
_entity_poly.type
_entity_poly.pdbx_seq_one_letter_code
_entity_poly.pdbx_strand_id
1 'polypeptide(L)'
;MKKLVLAILLVLFFSSITEAGPLAYAICQTACNAGWVACYAAGGLVAGTVTGGVGAPVAAILCNVAQGACMAACAAVILAPTP
;
A
#
# COMPACT_ATOMS: atom_id res chain seq x y z
N MET A 1 13.13 -18.61 35.45
CA MET A 1 14.18 -18.11 34.53
C MET A 1 14.31 -18.97 33.28
N LYS A 2 14.89 -20.18 33.35
CA LYS A 2 15.13 -21.05 32.16
C LYS A 2 13.89 -21.37 31.31
N LYS A 3 12.75 -21.70 31.96
CA LYS A 3 11.47 -21.99 31.26
C LYS A 3 10.85 -20.75 30.60
N LEU A 4 11.04 -19.57 31.21
CA LEU A 4 10.58 -18.29 30.67
C LEU A 4 11.42 -17.89 29.45
N VAL A 5 12.75 -18.05 29.56
CA VAL A 5 13.67 -17.83 28.43
C VAL A 5 13.35 -18.78 27.27
N LEU A 6 13.07 -20.05 27.56
CA LEU A 6 12.68 -21.02 26.53
C LEU A 6 11.36 -20.65 25.86
N ALA A 7 10.36 -20.17 26.62
CA ALA A 7 9.09 -19.71 26.08
C ALA A 7 9.26 -18.46 25.19
N ILE A 8 10.10 -17.50 25.61
CA ILE A 8 10.40 -16.29 24.82
C ILE A 8 11.13 -16.66 23.52
N LEU A 9 12.13 -17.55 23.58
CA LEU A 9 12.85 -18.01 22.40
C LEU A 9 11.94 -18.76 21.42
N LEU A 10 11.00 -19.56 21.93
CA LEU A 10 10.02 -20.27 21.11
C LEU A 10 9.10 -19.28 20.37
N VAL A 11 8.56 -18.27 21.07
CA VAL A 11 7.71 -17.24 20.46
C VAL A 11 8.46 -16.47 19.36
N LEU A 12 9.71 -16.07 19.59
CA LEU A 12 10.53 -15.36 18.59
C LEU A 12 10.83 -16.23 17.35
N PHE A 13 11.00 -17.54 17.52
CA PHE A 13 11.22 -18.47 16.41
C PHE A 13 9.98 -18.59 15.52
N PHE A 14 8.78 -18.66 16.12
CA PHE A 14 7.50 -18.70 15.40
C PHE A 14 7.12 -17.35 14.77
N SER A 15 7.65 -16.22 15.25
CA SER A 15 7.50 -14.93 14.56
C SER A 15 8.31 -14.81 13.26
N SER A 16 9.30 -15.70 13.05
CA SER A 16 10.20 -15.67 11.88
C SER A 16 9.63 -16.39 10.66
N ILE A 17 8.53 -17.14 10.82
CA ILE A 17 7.84 -17.88 9.74
C ILE A 17 6.66 -17.11 9.14
N THR A 18 6.33 -15.94 9.68
CA THR A 18 5.41 -15.02 9.01
C THR A 18 6.22 -14.16 8.05
N GLU A 19 6.19 -14.51 6.76
CA GLU A 19 6.51 -13.58 5.67
C GLU A 19 5.52 -12.42 5.83
N ALA A 20 5.92 -11.33 6.49
CA ALA A 20 5.02 -10.27 6.91
C ALA A 20 4.47 -9.49 5.71
N GLY A 21 3.34 -9.94 5.15
CA GLY A 21 2.46 -9.18 4.26
C GLY A 21 3.03 -8.50 2.99
N PRO A 22 4.23 -8.77 2.45
CA PRO A 22 4.79 -7.89 1.42
C PRO A 22 4.07 -8.11 0.08
N LEU A 23 3.63 -9.35 -0.17
CA LEU A 23 2.84 -9.71 -1.35
C LEU A 23 1.47 -9.04 -1.33
N ALA A 24 0.78 -9.06 -0.19
CA ALA A 24 -0.53 -8.40 -0.04
C ALA A 24 -0.40 -6.87 -0.18
N TYR A 25 0.66 -6.28 0.40
CA TYR A 25 0.99 -4.88 0.18
C TYR A 25 1.24 -4.56 -1.31
N ALA A 26 2.05 -5.37 -1.99
CA ALA A 26 2.34 -5.18 -3.42
C ALA A 26 1.08 -5.26 -4.30
N ILE A 27 0.19 -6.21 -4.03
CA ILE A 27 -1.09 -6.35 -4.74
C ILE A 27 -1.97 -5.12 -4.48
N CYS A 28 -2.08 -4.67 -3.23
CA CYS A 28 -2.86 -3.48 -2.86
C CYS A 28 -2.36 -2.23 -3.59
N GLN A 29 -1.04 -1.99 -3.57
CA GLN A 29 -0.41 -0.87 -4.28
C GLN A 29 -0.65 -0.95 -5.79
N THR A 30 -0.57 -2.15 -6.38
CA THR A 30 -0.83 -2.37 -7.81
C THR A 30 -2.27 -1.99 -8.17
N ALA A 31 -3.24 -2.39 -7.34
CA ALA A 31 -4.64 -2.03 -7.54
C ALA A 31 -4.88 -0.51 -7.43
N CYS A 32 -4.29 0.16 -6.44
CA CYS A 32 -4.37 1.62 -6.30
C CYS A 32 -3.78 2.34 -7.53
N ASN A 33 -2.65 1.86 -8.07
CA ASN A 33 -2.05 2.42 -9.29
C ASN A 33 -2.94 2.21 -10.53
N ALA A 34 -3.52 1.02 -10.69
CA ALA A 34 -4.46 0.75 -11.78
C ALA A 34 -5.70 1.67 -11.68
N GLY A 35 -6.24 1.85 -10.48
CA GLY A 35 -7.34 2.78 -10.21
C GLY A 35 -6.98 4.23 -10.51
N TRP A 36 -5.76 4.67 -10.19
CA TRP A 36 -5.27 6.00 -10.53
C TRP A 36 -5.20 6.23 -12.04
N VAL A 37 -4.66 5.27 -12.81
CA VAL A 37 -4.63 5.33 -14.27
C VAL A 37 -6.05 5.42 -14.84
N ALA A 38 -6.98 4.61 -14.33
CA ALA A 38 -8.38 4.63 -14.76
C ALA A 38 -9.07 5.97 -14.43
N CYS A 39 -8.81 6.54 -13.25
CA CYS A 39 -9.34 7.84 -12.85
C CYS A 39 -8.85 8.96 -13.77
N TYR A 40 -7.56 8.96 -14.11
CA TYR A 40 -6.98 9.89 -15.08
C TYR A 40 -7.62 9.74 -16.45
N ALA A 41 -7.75 8.51 -16.95
CA ALA A 41 -8.37 8.23 -18.23
C ALA A 41 -9.83 8.69 -18.28
N ALA A 42 -10.60 8.52 -17.20
CA ALA A 42 -11.97 9.02 -17.10
C ALA A 42 -12.04 10.56 -17.15
N GLY A 43 -11.00 11.25 -16.67
CA GLY A 43 -10.84 12.70 -16.80
C GLY A 43 -10.28 13.17 -18.15
N GLY A 44 -10.03 12.26 -19.12
CA GLY A 44 -9.40 12.58 -20.39
C GLY A 44 -7.90 12.90 -20.30
N LEU A 45 -7.25 12.45 -19.22
CA LEU A 45 -5.85 12.72 -18.93
C LEU A 45 -5.02 11.45 -19.07
N VAL A 46 -3.72 11.62 -19.31
CA VAL A 46 -2.75 10.51 -19.28
C VAL A 46 -2.02 10.55 -17.94
N ALA A 47 -1.97 9.40 -17.27
CA ALA A 47 -1.35 9.29 -15.97
C ALA A 47 0.15 9.63 -16.06
N GLY A 48 0.63 10.50 -15.16
CA GLY A 48 2.03 10.94 -15.11
C GLY A 48 2.39 12.10 -16.05
N THR A 49 1.47 12.62 -16.87
CA THR A 49 1.76 13.76 -17.76
C THR A 49 1.39 15.12 -17.16
N VAL A 50 0.65 15.12 -16.05
CA VAL A 50 0.21 16.34 -15.37
C VAL A 50 1.22 16.72 -14.30
N THR A 51 1.79 17.91 -14.42
CA THR A 51 2.59 18.52 -13.36
C THR A 51 1.68 19.20 -12.33
N GLY A 52 2.09 19.17 -11.06
CA GLY A 52 1.35 19.86 -9.99
C GLY A 52 1.48 21.38 -10.08
N GLY A 53 0.56 22.10 -9.43
CA GLY A 53 0.61 23.55 -9.30
C GLY A 53 -0.71 24.26 -9.62
N VAL A 54 -0.66 25.59 -9.61
CA VAL A 54 -1.80 26.44 -9.95
C VAL A 54 -2.15 26.24 -11.43
N GLY A 55 -3.38 25.80 -11.70
CA GLY A 55 -3.85 25.46 -13.06
C GLY A 55 -3.83 23.97 -13.40
N ALA A 56 -3.38 23.10 -12.49
CA ALA A 56 -3.51 21.66 -12.69
C ALA A 56 -5.00 21.25 -12.82
N PRO A 57 -5.35 20.32 -13.74
CA PRO A 57 -6.71 19.84 -13.89
C PRO A 57 -7.28 19.33 -12.58
N VAL A 58 -8.50 19.75 -12.23
CA VAL A 58 -9.17 19.32 -10.99
C VAL A 58 -9.26 17.80 -10.90
N ALA A 59 -9.55 17.13 -12.03
CA ALA A 59 -9.57 15.67 -12.10
C ALA A 59 -8.22 15.04 -11.69
N ALA A 60 -7.10 15.57 -12.18
CA ALA A 60 -5.77 15.09 -11.77
C ALA A 60 -5.55 15.25 -10.27
N ILE A 61 -5.87 16.42 -9.70
CA ILE A 61 -5.70 16.66 -8.26
C ILE A 61 -6.50 15.63 -7.46
N LEU A 62 -7.78 15.43 -7.78
CA LEU A 62 -8.63 14.48 -7.07
C LEU A 62 -8.16 13.03 -7.22
N CYS A 63 -7.75 12.62 -8.42
CA CYS A 63 -7.23 11.27 -8.65
C CYS A 63 -5.95 11.00 -7.84
N ASN A 64 -5.02 11.96 -7.74
CA ASN A 64 -3.80 11.81 -6.93
C ASN A 64 -4.12 11.76 -5.43
N VAL A 65 -5.06 12.58 -4.95
CA VAL A 65 -5.50 12.54 -3.54
C VAL A 65 -6.10 11.17 -3.23
N ALA A 66 -6.97 10.65 -4.10
CA ALA A 66 -7.55 9.33 -3.94
C ALA A 66 -6.50 8.21 -3.97
N GLN A 67 -5.53 8.28 -4.89
CA GLN A 67 -4.41 7.34 -4.93
C GLN A 67 -3.62 7.39 -3.62
N GLY A 68 -3.24 8.58 -3.14
CA GLY A 68 -2.50 8.74 -1.89
C GLY A 68 -3.22 8.14 -0.69
N ALA A 69 -4.54 8.36 -0.57
CA ALA A 69 -5.36 7.76 0.48
C ALA A 69 -5.42 6.22 0.35
N CYS A 70 -5.55 5.69 -0.87
CA CYS A 70 -5.51 4.25 -1.14
C CYS A 70 -4.18 3.63 -0.72
N MET A 71 -3.06 4.23 -1.12
CA MET A 71 -1.71 3.76 -0.75
C MET A 71 -1.47 3.83 0.76
N ALA A 72 -1.96 4.89 1.43
CA ALA A 72 -1.85 5.02 2.88
C ALA A 72 -2.64 3.91 3.60
N ALA A 73 -3.81 3.52 3.09
CA ALA A 73 -4.56 2.37 3.61
C ALA A 73 -3.82 1.04 3.36
N CYS A 74 -3.15 0.88 2.22
CA CYS A 74 -2.32 -0.28 1.93
C CYS A 74 -1.16 -0.44 2.92
N ALA A 75 -0.64 0.64 3.51
CA ALA A 75 0.48 0.56 4.45
C ALA A 75 0.18 -0.35 5.66
N ALA A 76 -1.07 -0.47 6.09
CA ALA A 76 -1.44 -1.39 7.17
C ALA A 76 -1.35 -2.88 6.75
N VAL A 77 -1.45 -3.17 5.45
CA VAL A 77 -1.44 -4.53 4.89
C VAL A 77 -0.05 -5.16 4.95
N ILE A 78 1.03 -4.38 5.06
CA ILE A 78 2.38 -4.93 5.24
C ILE A 78 2.54 -5.69 6.56
N LEU A 79 1.73 -5.34 7.57
CA LEU A 79 1.71 -6.01 8.87
C LEU A 79 0.70 -7.15 8.91
N ALA A 80 -0.09 -7.34 7.84
CA ALA A 80 -1.07 -8.41 7.77
C ALA A 80 -0.38 -9.75 7.49
N PRO A 81 -0.71 -10.83 8.21
CA PRO A 81 -0.22 -12.16 7.89
C PRO A 81 -0.67 -12.56 6.47
N THR A 82 0.27 -12.92 5.61
CA THR A 82 -0.05 -13.61 4.35
C THR A 82 -0.01 -15.13 4.57
N PRO A 83 -1.02 -15.88 4.09
CA PRO A 83 -1.11 -17.33 4.26
C PRO A 83 -0.03 -18.09 3.50
#